data_AF-A0A164HXZ0-F1
#
_entry.id   AF-A0A164HXZ0-F1
#
_cell.length_a   1.000
_cell.length_b   1.000
_cell.length_c   1.000
_cell.angle_alpha   90.00
_cell.angle_beta   90.00
_cell.angle_gamma   90.00
#
_symmetry.space_group_name_H-M   'P 1'
#
loop_
_entity.id
_entity.type
_entity.pdbx_description
1 polymer ?
#
loop_
_entity_poly.entity_id
_entity_poly.type
_entity_poly.pdbx_seq_one_letter_code
_entity_poly.pdbx_strand_id
1 'polypeptide(L)'
;MRSQSRKQNVHESVNSKSDVAIVASEDSESIKLSQKKSHNIINLAEGLPMQITKEQLKAILSQPASNVADKVVLLDARDRLVRLMRDIKGKTGNTKKAITLRGTCLDMCPEKERYSRAEKHRLALFEMLVSDEKDYEVDHRLAVKEYSRSSADQAEPLAHELRPLPVLQMTMDYLIARIVNRCDKPGENLAEWFNFLWDRMRGIRK
;
A
#
# COMPACT_ATOMS: atom_id res chain seq x y z
N MET A 1 -52.15 36.04 10.49
CA MET A 1 -53.30 36.45 9.65
C MET A 1 -52.80 37.42 8.60
N ARG A 2 -53.24 37.24 7.33
CA ARG A 2 -52.91 38.03 6.11
C ARG A 2 -51.47 37.81 5.58
N SER A 3 -51.19 37.56 4.30
CA SER A 3 -51.95 37.44 3.03
C SER A 3 -50.91 37.04 1.95
N GLN A 4 -51.12 35.99 1.13
CA GLN A 4 -51.37 36.02 -0.34
C GLN A 4 -50.38 36.89 -1.17
N SER A 5 -49.77 36.52 -2.31
CA SER A 5 -50.19 35.75 -3.50
C SER A 5 -48.96 35.60 -4.43
N ARG A 6 -48.70 34.44 -5.08
CA ARG A 6 -49.11 34.04 -6.45
C ARG A 6 -48.52 34.89 -7.60
N LYS A 7 -47.67 34.28 -8.46
CA LYS A 7 -47.95 33.95 -9.89
C LYS A 7 -46.71 33.47 -10.66
N GLN A 8 -46.95 32.45 -11.48
CA GLN A 8 -46.11 31.89 -12.55
C GLN A 8 -45.99 32.87 -13.73
N ASN A 9 -44.94 32.76 -14.58
CA ASN A 9 -45.16 32.45 -15.99
C ASN A 9 -43.87 32.04 -16.75
N VAL A 10 -44.06 31.09 -17.65
CA VAL A 10 -43.15 30.55 -18.67
C VAL A 10 -43.26 31.42 -19.93
N HIS A 11 -42.18 31.61 -20.70
CA HIS A 11 -42.26 31.54 -22.17
C HIS A 11 -40.89 31.44 -22.86
N GLU A 12 -40.84 30.41 -23.69
CA GLU A 12 -39.90 29.94 -24.71
C GLU A 12 -39.90 30.83 -25.96
N SER A 13 -38.80 30.90 -26.74
CA SER A 13 -38.77 31.22 -28.19
C SER A 13 -37.38 31.04 -28.83
N VAL A 14 -37.41 30.76 -30.14
CA VAL A 14 -36.48 29.97 -30.96
C VAL A 14 -35.65 30.83 -31.96
N ASN A 15 -34.42 30.36 -32.24
CA ASN A 15 -33.71 30.19 -33.54
C ASN A 15 -33.49 31.34 -34.58
N SER A 16 -32.22 31.52 -35.00
CA SER A 16 -31.68 31.18 -36.36
C SER A 16 -30.82 32.23 -37.13
N LYS A 17 -29.70 31.70 -37.70
CA LYS A 17 -29.02 31.97 -39.00
C LYS A 17 -28.00 33.12 -39.21
N SER A 18 -26.77 32.72 -39.58
CA SER A 18 -26.01 33.07 -40.83
C SER A 18 -24.54 32.62 -40.68
N ASP A 19 -23.69 32.56 -41.71
CA ASP A 19 -23.66 31.72 -42.92
C ASP A 19 -22.17 31.73 -43.40
N VAL A 20 -21.77 30.73 -44.20
CA VAL A 20 -20.56 30.65 -45.09
C VAL A 20 -19.18 30.20 -44.53
N ALA A 21 -18.60 29.25 -45.27
CA ALA A 21 -17.30 28.58 -45.12
C ALA A 21 -16.19 29.17 -46.01
N ILE A 22 -14.92 29.04 -45.58
CA ILE A 22 -13.72 29.06 -46.46
C ILE A 22 -12.78 27.93 -46.01
N VAL A 23 -12.17 27.29 -47.01
CA VAL A 23 -11.50 25.97 -47.04
C VAL A 23 -9.97 26.11 -47.00
N ALA A 24 -9.30 25.09 -46.44
CA ALA A 24 -7.91 24.66 -46.67
C ALA A 24 -6.77 25.59 -46.15
N SER A 25 -5.62 25.13 -45.66
CA SER A 25 -5.02 23.80 -45.45
C SER A 25 -3.66 23.99 -44.74
N GLU A 26 -3.09 22.89 -44.22
CA GLU A 26 -1.66 22.71 -43.88
C GLU A 26 -1.10 23.45 -42.65
N ASP A 27 -1.05 22.74 -41.50
CA ASP A 27 0.06 22.77 -40.51
C ASP A 27 -0.31 22.01 -39.21
N SER A 28 -0.65 20.72 -39.32
CA SER A 28 -0.99 19.89 -38.13
C SER A 28 -0.09 18.67 -37.91
N GLU A 29 0.92 18.46 -38.74
CA GLU A 29 1.86 17.32 -38.60
C GLU A 29 3.14 17.66 -37.84
N SER A 30 3.49 18.93 -37.67
CA SER A 30 4.69 19.37 -36.97
C SER A 30 4.56 19.41 -35.44
N ILE A 31 3.33 19.40 -34.89
CA ILE A 31 3.08 19.39 -33.43
C ILE A 31 2.93 17.96 -32.87
N LYS A 32 2.62 16.96 -33.70
CA LYS A 32 2.44 15.57 -33.26
C LYS A 32 3.74 14.79 -33.03
N LEU A 33 4.90 15.36 -33.37
CA LEU A 33 6.20 14.69 -33.20
C LEU A 33 6.94 15.07 -31.91
N SER A 34 6.42 16.02 -31.13
CA SER A 34 7.03 16.43 -29.85
C SER A 34 6.40 15.75 -28.60
N GLN A 35 5.24 15.09 -28.75
CA GLN A 35 4.55 14.41 -27.64
C GLN A 35 4.88 12.90 -27.51
N LYS A 36 5.82 12.38 -28.30
CA LYS A 36 6.32 10.99 -28.20
C LYS A 36 7.71 10.95 -27.56
N LYS A 37 7.80 11.24 -26.26
CA LYS A 37 8.90 10.73 -25.43
C LYS A 37 8.56 10.79 -23.95
N SER A 38 8.72 9.63 -23.31
CA SER A 38 8.69 9.39 -21.87
C SER A 38 7.32 9.39 -21.19
N HIS A 39 6.71 8.20 -21.09
CA HIS A 39 6.78 7.37 -19.89
C HIS A 39 5.82 6.19 -20.08
N ASN A 40 6.35 4.96 -20.03
CA ASN A 40 5.49 3.79 -19.83
C ASN A 40 4.87 3.93 -18.44
N ILE A 41 3.63 4.42 -18.39
CA ILE A 41 2.77 4.40 -17.20
C ILE A 41 2.53 2.91 -16.91
N ILE A 42 3.31 2.35 -15.99
CA ILE A 42 2.89 1.12 -15.33
C ILE A 42 1.63 1.52 -14.59
N ASN A 43 0.49 0.93 -14.92
CA ASN A 43 -0.74 1.20 -14.18
C ASN A 43 -0.52 0.65 -12.76
N LEU A 44 -0.36 1.53 -11.77
CA LEU A 44 -0.07 1.13 -10.37
C LEU A 44 -1.13 0.16 -9.84
N ALA A 45 -2.35 0.15 -10.40
CA ALA A 45 -3.44 -0.73 -9.98
C ALA A 45 -3.21 -2.23 -10.26
N GLU A 46 -2.40 -2.61 -11.25
CA GLU A 46 -2.24 -4.03 -11.67
C GLU A 46 -0.99 -4.71 -11.09
N GLY A 47 -0.27 -4.03 -10.18
CA GLY A 47 0.96 -4.53 -9.59
C GLY A 47 2.16 -4.46 -10.55
N LEU A 48 3.34 -4.82 -10.04
CA LEU A 48 4.59 -4.71 -10.81
C LEU A 48 4.85 -5.96 -11.67
N PRO A 49 5.18 -5.79 -12.97
CA PRO A 49 5.50 -6.90 -13.85
C PRO A 49 6.71 -7.68 -13.34
N MET A 50 6.77 -8.99 -13.63
CA MET A 50 7.86 -9.86 -13.15
C MET A 50 9.24 -9.39 -13.63
N GLN A 51 9.31 -8.82 -14.83
CA GLN A 51 10.51 -8.19 -15.40
C GLN A 51 10.35 -6.68 -15.39
N ILE A 52 11.21 -5.99 -14.65
CA ILE A 52 11.19 -4.53 -14.52
C ILE A 52 12.62 -4.00 -14.41
N THR A 53 12.92 -2.92 -15.13
CA THR A 53 14.27 -2.33 -15.13
C THR A 53 14.51 -1.46 -13.91
N LYS A 54 15.79 -1.22 -13.60
CA LYS A 54 16.21 -0.34 -12.51
C LYS A 54 15.68 1.09 -12.71
N GLU A 55 15.65 1.57 -13.95
CA GLU A 55 15.18 2.89 -14.33
C GLU A 55 13.66 3.00 -14.12
N GLN A 56 12.90 1.96 -14.46
CA GLN A 56 11.46 1.91 -14.20
C GLN A 56 11.15 1.90 -12.71
N LEU A 57 11.89 1.11 -11.91
CA LEU A 57 11.73 1.09 -10.45
C LEU A 57 11.98 2.48 -9.83
N LYS A 58 13.02 3.18 -10.26
CA LYS A 58 13.30 4.56 -9.82
C LYS A 58 12.20 5.53 -10.24
N ALA A 59 11.65 5.38 -11.44
CA ALA A 59 10.54 6.20 -11.91
C ALA A 59 9.29 6.01 -11.04
N ILE A 60 8.94 4.77 -10.68
CA ILE A 60 7.83 4.47 -9.75
C ILE A 60 8.06 5.10 -8.39
N LEU A 61 9.27 4.97 -7.83
CA LEU A 61 9.63 5.54 -6.53
C LEU A 61 9.57 7.07 -6.49
N SER A 62 9.53 7.73 -7.65
CA SER A 62 9.41 9.19 -7.76
C SER A 62 7.96 9.65 -7.87
N GLN A 63 7.00 8.73 -8.02
CA GLN A 63 5.57 9.05 -8.08
C GLN A 63 5.00 9.25 -6.67
N PRO A 64 4.03 10.16 -6.49
CA PRO A 64 3.26 10.24 -5.25
C PRO A 64 2.37 9.01 -5.10
N ALA A 65 2.19 8.53 -3.86
CA ALA A 65 1.27 7.46 -3.52
C ALA A 65 0.12 8.01 -2.66
N SER A 66 -1.09 8.03 -3.21
CA SER A 66 -2.25 8.70 -2.60
C SER A 66 -3.14 7.73 -1.82
N ASN A 67 -3.29 6.50 -2.33
CA ASN A 67 -4.13 5.46 -1.76
C ASN A 67 -3.30 4.25 -1.31
N VAL A 68 -3.96 3.25 -0.70
CA VAL A 68 -3.29 2.05 -0.17
C VAL A 68 -2.64 1.22 -1.29
N ALA A 69 -3.33 1.02 -2.41
CA ALA A 69 -2.82 0.28 -3.57
C ALA A 69 -1.51 0.89 -4.12
N ASP A 70 -1.48 2.21 -4.32
CA ASP A 70 -0.29 2.94 -4.77
C ASP A 70 0.89 2.72 -3.81
N LYS A 71 0.63 2.78 -2.50
CA LYS A 71 1.65 2.55 -1.46
C LYS A 71 2.20 1.13 -1.53
N VAL A 72 1.35 0.12 -1.74
CA VAL A 72 1.80 -1.27 -1.91
C VAL A 72 2.75 -1.40 -3.09
N VAL A 73 2.43 -0.78 -4.22
CA VAL A 73 3.25 -0.83 -5.44
C VAL A 73 4.57 -0.10 -5.27
N LEU A 74 4.55 1.09 -4.66
CA LEU A 74 5.76 1.86 -4.36
C LEU A 74 6.71 1.08 -3.44
N LEU A 75 6.17 0.44 -2.39
CA LEU A 75 6.96 -0.36 -1.47
C LEU A 75 7.48 -1.65 -2.10
N ASP A 76 6.73 -2.27 -3.02
CA ASP A 76 7.25 -3.40 -3.80
C ASP A 76 8.39 -2.97 -4.74
N ALA A 77 8.27 -1.80 -5.38
CA ALA A 77 9.32 -1.24 -6.21
C ALA A 77 10.60 -0.96 -5.40
N ARG A 78 10.46 -0.39 -4.20
CA ARG A 78 11.56 -0.17 -3.26
C ARG A 78 12.30 -1.47 -2.96
N ASP A 79 11.56 -2.51 -2.58
CA ASP A 79 12.15 -3.78 -2.19
C ASP A 79 12.87 -4.46 -3.35
N ARG A 80 12.27 -4.47 -4.55
CA ARG A 80 12.91 -5.01 -5.76
C ARG A 80 14.21 -4.26 -6.08
N LEU A 81 14.21 -2.93 -5.98
CA LEU A 81 15.41 -2.13 -6.19
C LEU A 81 16.50 -2.44 -5.16
N VAL A 82 16.15 -2.55 -3.88
CA VAL A 82 17.10 -2.88 -2.80
C VAL A 82 17.73 -4.27 -3.04
N ARG A 83 16.94 -5.25 -3.49
CA ARG A 83 17.41 -6.60 -3.82
C ARG A 83 18.42 -6.57 -4.97
N LEU A 84 18.08 -5.90 -6.07
CA LEU A 84 18.99 -5.72 -7.21
C LEU A 84 20.33 -5.08 -6.79
N MET A 85 20.29 -4.11 -5.87
CA MET A 85 21.50 -3.47 -5.36
C MET A 85 22.33 -4.39 -4.44
N ARG A 86 21.68 -5.26 -3.66
CA ARG A 86 22.34 -6.26 -2.81
C ARG A 86 23.09 -7.29 -3.65
N ASP A 87 22.46 -7.82 -4.69
CA ASP A 87 23.05 -8.84 -5.55
C ASP A 87 24.31 -8.35 -6.27
N ILE A 88 24.34 -7.07 -6.66
CA ILE A 88 25.52 -6.41 -7.23
C ILE A 88 26.67 -6.38 -6.20
N LYS A 89 26.37 -6.15 -4.91
CA LYS A 89 27.36 -6.03 -3.83
C LYS A 89 27.76 -7.38 -3.23
N GLY A 90 26.91 -8.39 -3.32
CA GLY A 90 27.00 -9.70 -2.67
C GLY A 90 27.82 -10.77 -3.39
N LYS A 91 28.35 -10.52 -4.60
CA LYS A 91 29.18 -11.47 -5.37
C LYS A 91 30.56 -11.81 -4.74
N THR A 92 30.89 -11.26 -3.57
CA THR A 92 32.13 -11.59 -2.84
C THR A 92 31.87 -12.71 -1.82
N GLY A 93 31.72 -13.94 -2.32
CA GLY A 93 31.39 -15.14 -1.54
C GLY A 93 32.48 -15.59 -0.57
N ASN A 94 32.68 -14.88 0.53
CA ASN A 94 33.51 -15.34 1.64
C ASN A 94 32.64 -15.53 2.89
N THR A 95 32.39 -16.79 3.25
CA THR A 95 31.63 -17.20 4.45
C THR A 95 32.25 -16.70 5.76
N LYS A 96 33.52 -16.27 5.75
CA LYS A 96 34.18 -15.62 6.90
C LYS A 96 33.70 -14.19 7.17
N LYS A 97 32.93 -13.59 6.25
CA LYS A 97 32.21 -12.32 6.42
C LYS A 97 30.70 -12.55 6.34
N ALA A 98 30.18 -13.50 7.10
CA ALA A 98 28.73 -13.60 7.30
C ALA A 98 28.26 -12.28 7.96
N ILE A 99 27.67 -11.39 7.15
CA ILE A 99 27.04 -10.17 7.67
C ILE A 99 25.79 -10.64 8.42
N THR A 100 25.78 -10.48 9.75
CA THR A 100 24.58 -10.73 10.54
C THR A 100 23.50 -9.75 10.06
N LEU A 101 22.45 -10.29 9.45
CA LEU A 101 21.30 -9.50 9.02
C LEU A 101 20.64 -8.88 10.25
N ARG A 102 20.75 -7.55 10.39
CA ARG A 102 20.14 -6.78 11.48
C ARG A 102 18.83 -6.18 11.00
N GLY A 103 17.75 -6.48 11.71
CA GLY A 103 16.46 -5.86 11.46
C GLY A 103 16.44 -4.37 11.79
N THR A 104 15.72 -3.60 10.98
CA THR A 104 15.58 -2.13 11.10
C THR A 104 14.12 -1.67 11.16
N CYS A 105 13.15 -2.58 11.18
CA CYS A 105 11.75 -2.24 11.37
C CYS A 105 11.51 -1.79 12.82
N LEU A 106 11.14 -0.53 13.02
CA LEU A 106 10.87 0.03 14.35
C LEU A 106 9.44 -0.18 14.83
N ASP A 107 8.57 -0.68 13.94
CA ASP A 107 7.16 -0.96 14.23
C ASP A 107 6.92 -2.45 14.54
N MET A 108 5.79 -2.75 15.18
CA MET A 108 5.36 -4.13 15.47
C MET A 108 5.01 -4.94 14.20
N CYS A 109 4.73 -4.27 13.09
CA CYS A 109 4.49 -4.84 11.76
C CYS A 109 5.23 -4.03 10.70
N PRO A 110 5.96 -4.62 9.74
CA PRO A 110 6.59 -3.87 8.65
C PRO A 110 5.58 -3.08 7.81
N GLU A 111 6.00 -1.90 7.32
CA GLU A 111 5.17 -0.97 6.55
C GLU A 111 4.48 -1.61 5.34
N LYS A 112 5.24 -2.29 4.48
CA LYS A 112 4.71 -2.97 3.29
C LYS A 112 3.67 -4.02 3.64
N GLU A 113 3.89 -4.74 4.74
CA GLU A 113 2.96 -5.75 5.19
C GLU A 113 1.64 -5.13 5.64
N ARG A 114 1.68 -4.02 6.40
CA ARG A 114 0.47 -3.30 6.81
C ARG A 114 -0.38 -2.90 5.61
N TYR A 115 0.21 -2.22 4.64
CA TYR A 115 -0.52 -1.77 3.45
C TYR A 115 -0.95 -2.96 2.58
N SER A 116 -0.14 -4.00 2.42
CA SER A 116 -0.55 -5.18 1.66
C SER A 116 -1.71 -5.93 2.33
N ARG A 117 -1.82 -5.91 3.66
CA ARG A 117 -2.93 -6.53 4.38
C ARG A 117 -4.19 -5.65 4.35
N ALA A 118 -4.04 -4.33 4.45
CA ALA A 118 -5.13 -3.38 4.27
C ALA A 118 -5.74 -3.50 2.87
N GLU A 119 -4.93 -3.48 1.81
CA GLU A 119 -5.38 -3.60 0.41
C GLU A 119 -6.13 -4.92 0.14
N LYS A 120 -5.70 -6.01 0.78
CA LYS A 120 -6.29 -7.34 0.58
C LYS A 120 -7.46 -7.65 1.52
N HIS A 121 -7.87 -6.69 2.35
CA HIS A 121 -8.86 -6.89 3.41
C HIS A 121 -8.53 -8.06 4.35
N ARG A 122 -7.27 -8.15 4.81
CA ARG A 122 -6.74 -9.21 5.69
C ARG A 122 -6.13 -8.71 7.01
N LEU A 123 -6.56 -7.55 7.49
CA LEU A 123 -6.32 -7.09 8.86
C LEU A 123 -7.22 -7.85 9.85
N ALA A 124 -6.68 -8.17 11.02
CA ALA A 124 -7.50 -8.64 12.13
C ALA A 124 -8.23 -7.46 12.79
N LEU A 125 -9.36 -7.73 13.43
CA LEU A 125 -10.15 -6.72 14.16
C LEU A 125 -9.32 -5.95 15.21
N PHE A 126 -8.29 -6.61 15.78
CA PHE A 126 -7.37 -6.01 16.75
C PHE A 126 -6.36 -5.01 16.16
N GLU A 127 -6.33 -4.88 14.84
CA GLU A 127 -5.37 -4.06 14.09
C GLU A 127 -6.04 -2.93 13.29
N MET A 128 -7.36 -2.81 13.40
CA MET A 128 -8.16 -1.83 12.65
C MET A 128 -8.46 -0.60 13.50
N LEU A 129 -8.61 0.55 12.85
CA LEU A 129 -9.15 1.74 13.49
C LEU A 129 -10.62 1.50 13.83
N VAL A 130 -11.02 1.95 15.02
CA VAL A 130 -12.44 1.99 15.39
C VAL A 130 -13.00 3.26 14.76
N SER A 131 -13.62 3.12 13.59
CA SER A 131 -14.35 4.21 12.93
C SER A 131 -15.83 3.85 12.82
N ASP A 132 -16.69 4.85 12.98
CA ASP A 132 -18.14 4.73 12.75
C ASP A 132 -18.46 4.63 11.25
N GLU A 133 -17.51 5.02 10.40
CA GLU A 133 -17.58 4.88 8.94
C GLU A 133 -17.00 3.53 8.51
N LYS A 134 -17.60 2.91 7.48
CA LYS A 134 -17.32 1.54 7.02
C LYS A 134 -15.95 1.35 6.34
N ASP A 135 -14.96 2.16 6.69
CA ASP A 135 -13.67 2.14 6.04
C ASP A 135 -12.73 1.17 6.75
N TYR A 136 -12.26 0.18 5.99
CA TYR A 136 -11.35 -0.85 6.41
C TYR A 136 -9.93 -0.28 6.53
N GLU A 137 -9.69 0.53 7.57
CA GLU A 137 -8.42 1.21 7.78
C GLU A 137 -7.56 0.54 8.85
N VAL A 138 -6.25 0.43 8.58
CA VAL A 138 -5.27 -0.13 9.51
C VAL A 138 -4.87 0.88 10.58
N ASP A 139 -4.94 0.50 11.85
CA ASP A 139 -4.23 1.21 12.90
C ASP A 139 -2.76 0.76 12.88
N HIS A 140 -1.91 1.63 12.32
CA HIS A 140 -0.47 1.37 12.21
C HIS A 140 0.21 1.07 13.56
N ARG A 141 -0.36 1.55 14.67
CA ARG A 141 0.18 1.34 16.02
C ARG A 141 -0.22 0.01 16.61
N LEU A 142 -1.29 -0.62 16.12
CA LEU A 142 -1.82 -1.88 16.62
C LEU A 142 -1.48 -3.06 15.72
N ALA A 143 -1.15 -2.81 14.45
CA ALA A 143 -0.77 -3.84 13.49
C ALA A 143 0.47 -4.61 13.95
N VAL A 144 0.37 -5.94 13.99
CA VAL A 144 1.46 -6.86 14.36
C VAL A 144 1.78 -7.77 13.19
N LYS A 145 3.07 -8.01 12.94
CA LYS A 145 3.55 -8.89 11.85
C LYS A 145 2.91 -10.29 11.91
N GLU A 146 2.34 -10.73 10.80
CA GLU A 146 1.81 -12.08 10.59
C GLU A 146 2.93 -13.12 10.53
N TYR A 147 2.63 -14.35 10.96
CA TYR A 147 3.54 -15.45 10.74
C TYR A 147 3.58 -15.83 9.26
N SER A 148 4.72 -15.60 8.62
CA SER A 148 5.01 -16.12 7.28
C SER A 148 5.70 -17.48 7.37
N ARG A 149 5.15 -18.48 6.67
CA ARG A 149 5.82 -19.77 6.47
C ARG A 149 6.92 -19.60 5.43
N SER A 150 8.09 -20.19 5.68
CA SER A 150 9.15 -20.28 4.68
C SER A 150 8.66 -21.09 3.49
N SER A 151 8.78 -20.53 2.29
CA SER A 151 8.62 -21.23 1.02
C SER A 151 9.99 -21.36 0.34
N ALA A 152 10.15 -22.31 -0.58
CA ALA A 152 11.39 -22.48 -1.34
C ALA A 152 11.74 -21.24 -2.18
N ASP A 153 10.72 -20.55 -2.71
CA ASP A 153 10.88 -19.34 -3.54
C ASP A 153 10.87 -18.04 -2.73
N GLN A 154 10.81 -18.10 -1.40
CA GLN A 154 10.85 -16.90 -0.59
C GLN A 154 12.26 -16.31 -0.58
N ALA A 155 12.37 -15.11 -1.16
CA ALA A 155 13.59 -14.34 -1.12
C ALA A 155 13.96 -14.00 0.34
N GLU A 156 15.27 -13.94 0.63
CA GLU A 156 15.79 -13.56 1.94
C GLU A 156 15.16 -12.23 2.41
N PRO A 157 14.71 -12.12 3.67
CA PRO A 157 14.10 -10.88 4.15
C PRO A 157 15.05 -9.68 4.04
N LEU A 158 14.49 -8.52 3.75
CA LEU A 158 15.20 -7.24 3.81
C LEU A 158 15.30 -6.77 5.26
N ALA A 159 16.29 -5.92 5.55
CA ALA A 159 16.52 -5.42 6.91
C ALA A 159 15.26 -4.71 7.48
N HIS A 160 14.57 -3.92 6.66
CA HIS A 160 13.33 -3.23 7.06
C HIS A 160 12.09 -4.13 7.13
N GLU A 161 12.19 -5.40 6.74
CA GLU A 161 11.14 -6.40 6.94
C GLU A 161 11.32 -7.16 8.27
N LEU A 162 12.45 -6.95 8.96
CA LEU A 162 12.82 -7.60 10.21
C LEU A 162 12.78 -6.62 11.37
N ARG A 163 12.15 -7.06 12.46
CA ARG A 163 12.05 -6.32 13.72
C ARG A 163 13.28 -6.64 14.58
N PRO A 164 14.01 -5.63 15.12
CA PRO A 164 15.11 -5.87 16.04
C PRO A 164 14.57 -6.30 17.42
N LEU A 165 15.46 -6.86 18.25
CA LEU A 165 15.12 -7.42 19.57
C LEU A 165 14.26 -6.48 20.45
N PRO A 166 14.58 -5.17 20.60
CA PRO A 166 13.77 -4.28 21.44
C PRO A 166 12.32 -4.16 20.95
N VAL A 167 12.10 -4.19 19.63
CA VAL A 167 10.77 -4.11 19.03
C VAL A 167 10.03 -5.43 19.19
N LEU A 168 10.72 -6.57 19.11
CA LEU A 168 10.13 -7.89 19.38
C LEU A 168 9.66 -8.00 20.84
N GLN A 169 10.47 -7.52 21.80
CA GLN A 169 10.10 -7.46 23.21
C GLN A 169 8.87 -6.57 23.43
N MET A 170 8.91 -5.34 22.92
CA MET A 170 7.77 -4.42 22.97
C MET A 170 6.50 -5.03 22.34
N THR A 171 6.63 -5.75 21.23
CA THR A 171 5.50 -6.43 20.58
C THR A 171 4.92 -7.51 21.48
N MET A 172 5.76 -8.31 22.12
CA MET A 172 5.31 -9.36 23.04
C MET A 172 4.59 -8.74 24.24
N ASP A 173 5.15 -7.68 24.83
CA ASP A 173 4.56 -6.96 25.95
C ASP A 173 3.19 -6.38 25.58
N TYR A 174 3.06 -5.82 24.37
CA TYR A 174 1.78 -5.36 23.83
C TYR A 174 0.75 -6.50 23.75
N LEU A 175 1.10 -7.64 23.15
CA LEU A 175 0.18 -8.77 23.01
C LEU A 175 -0.31 -9.28 24.37
N ILE A 176 0.59 -9.41 25.34
CA ILE A 176 0.25 -9.84 26.70
C ILE A 176 -0.64 -8.80 27.39
N ALA A 177 -0.20 -7.54 27.43
CA ALA A 177 -0.86 -6.51 28.23
C ALA A 177 -2.21 -6.04 27.63
N ARG A 178 -2.36 -6.10 26.31
CA ARG A 178 -3.51 -5.49 25.61
C ARG A 178 -4.47 -6.51 25.00
N ILE A 179 -3.98 -7.69 24.61
CA ILE A 179 -4.77 -8.65 23.83
C ILE A 179 -5.13 -9.89 24.65
N VAL A 180 -4.22 -10.46 25.44
CA VAL A 180 -4.49 -11.71 26.19
C VAL A 180 -5.75 -11.59 27.06
N ASN A 181 -5.88 -10.53 27.87
CA ASN A 181 -7.02 -10.35 28.78
C ASN A 181 -8.36 -10.04 28.06
N ARG A 182 -8.40 -10.01 26.73
CA ARG A 182 -9.65 -9.81 25.98
C ARG A 182 -10.53 -11.06 25.96
N CYS A 183 -9.98 -12.25 26.15
CA CYS A 183 -10.76 -13.49 26.20
C CYS A 183 -11.84 -13.48 27.28
N ASP A 184 -11.65 -12.73 28.35
CA ASP A 184 -12.58 -12.66 29.48
C ASP A 184 -13.71 -11.64 29.25
N LYS A 185 -13.68 -10.89 28.13
CA LYS A 185 -14.69 -9.87 27.82
C LYS A 185 -15.95 -10.52 27.23
N PRO A 186 -17.15 -10.16 27.74
CA PRO A 186 -18.40 -10.59 27.12
C PRO A 186 -18.49 -10.16 25.65
N GLY A 187 -18.89 -11.08 24.78
CA GLY A 187 -19.08 -10.81 23.35
C GLY A 187 -17.80 -10.88 22.49
N GLU A 188 -16.65 -11.20 23.06
CA GLU A 188 -15.41 -11.40 22.29
C GLU A 188 -15.45 -12.76 21.53
N ASN A 189 -15.03 -12.75 20.27
CA ASN A 189 -14.90 -13.97 19.49
C ASN A 189 -13.61 -14.71 19.87
N LEU A 190 -13.73 -15.72 20.74
CA LEU A 190 -12.58 -16.50 21.25
C LEU A 190 -11.76 -17.18 20.14
N ALA A 191 -12.39 -17.59 19.03
CA ALA A 191 -11.68 -18.24 17.93
C ALA A 191 -10.80 -17.23 17.18
N GLU A 192 -11.32 -16.05 16.87
CA GLU A 192 -10.56 -14.97 16.22
C GLU A 192 -9.45 -14.44 17.12
N TRP A 193 -9.75 -14.25 18.41
CA TRP A 193 -8.76 -13.89 19.43
C TRP A 193 -7.61 -14.89 19.50
N PHE A 194 -7.93 -16.19 19.61
CA PHE A 194 -6.91 -17.24 19.71
C PHE A 194 -6.06 -17.32 18.44
N ASN A 195 -6.70 -17.30 17.27
CA ASN A 195 -6.01 -17.34 15.98
C ASN A 195 -5.07 -16.15 15.80
N PHE A 196 -5.53 -14.95 16.16
CA PHE A 196 -4.70 -13.74 16.13
C PHE A 196 -3.47 -13.89 17.04
N LEU A 197 -3.66 -14.19 18.32
CA LEU A 197 -2.54 -14.33 19.26
C LEU A 197 -1.56 -15.42 18.86
N TRP A 198 -2.06 -16.60 18.51
CA TRP A 198 -1.24 -17.73 18.09
C TRP A 198 -0.37 -17.38 16.89
N ASP A 199 -0.96 -16.73 15.87
CA ASP A 199 -0.25 -16.32 14.67
C ASP A 199 0.84 -15.27 14.97
N ARG A 200 0.47 -14.18 15.67
CA ARG A 200 1.39 -13.08 15.96
C ARG A 200 2.53 -13.50 16.88
N MET A 201 2.27 -14.28 17.93
CA MET A 201 3.32 -14.81 18.81
C MET A 201 4.27 -15.76 18.08
N ARG A 202 3.75 -16.56 17.15
CA ARG A 202 4.58 -17.40 16.29
C ARG A 202 5.44 -16.57 15.35
N GLY A 203 4.91 -15.47 14.82
CA GLY A 203 5.64 -14.51 14.00
C GLY A 203 6.74 -13.75 14.73
N ILE A 204 6.70 -13.65 16.07
CA ILE A 204 7.80 -13.08 16.88
C ILE A 204 9.00 -14.03 16.96
N ARG A 205 8.75 -15.34 16.99
CA ARG A 205 9.80 -16.37 17.14
C ARG A 205 10.58 -16.67 15.86
N LYS A 206 10.13 -16.15 14.72
CA LYS A 206 10.63 -16.45 13.38
C LYS A 206 11.37 -15.26 12.81
#